data_AF-A0AAE1HKJ7-F1
#
_entry.id   AF-A0AAE1HKJ7-F1
#
_cell.length_a   1.000
_cell.length_b   1.000
_cell.length_c   1.000
_cell.angle_alpha   90.00
_cell.angle_beta   90.00
_cell.angle_gamma   90.00
#
_symmetry.space_group_name_H-M   'P 1'
#
loop_
_entity.id
_entity.type
_entity.pdbx_description
1 polymer ?
#
loop_
_entity_poly.entity_id
_entity_poly.type
_entity_poly.pdbx_seq_one_letter_code
_entity_poly.pdbx_strand_id
1 'polypeptide(L)'
;MNQKPRADKDFDSENRYVKKSAYYRTAEKRTGNLSSEISFDSAKHHDLERDVYIKSRTFQNSNWRQPAQSWDKCLPHSDNNAQGISRKDIAAANSLMPNFGSKKESTYTPTIKAVDNLIPKFTNIDLGEQNYVIQNTQKPTSYVRNQSVQNGTSSPRHHQNSDTNWRKPSSGKDHTGLSYSIRRKFDQGYGLTAAEREGLFQPQCLHDMLGSKTSLYAAMNELDSKTLKVQMEDFGREEIACEHVKQEMASQYPNCNVIPFGIRLLGMAHPKTAIYMFFDSGNNYFQSTNETKHIQTQIRKTVFETIRKCGHCEDVRDWDVQEMVTFMHSETQMNCVVTFVNGFRHQNTLLLKSYLQIDKRLRLLMLLIGDMVYRYHDISKYFTSYVLNIMIIMFLQRISEPILPTLSQLRESFPFEKVSIGGFECGYPKNFPVSPSTNHSSVERLVKEFCAFYKNFNFEKDIVSILGPELKRSMFCPPYEIISTTEPLHSYLASLRSGENVPKMNCNLPVIVQEPFELNSNAAEKVNLTVLEVFQMMCQDAYNILSKWC
;
A
#
# COMPACT_ATOMS: atom_id res chain seq x y z
N MET A 1 -7.52 -65.47 -49.74
CA MET A 1 -7.12 -64.79 -50.98
C MET A 1 -6.82 -63.34 -50.60
N ASN A 2 -5.54 -62.96 -50.51
CA ASN A 2 -4.72 -62.36 -51.59
C ASN A 2 -5.11 -60.88 -51.80
N GLN A 3 -4.25 -59.86 -51.69
CA GLN A 3 -2.79 -59.80 -51.54
C GLN A 3 -2.33 -58.47 -50.85
N LYS A 4 -1.19 -58.50 -50.16
CA LYS A 4 -0.24 -57.37 -49.95
C LYS A 4 0.86 -57.49 -51.05
N PRO A 5 1.77 -56.51 -51.37
CA PRO A 5 2.44 -55.62 -50.39
C PRO A 5 3.03 -54.24 -50.90
N ARG A 6 3.80 -53.56 -50.00
CA ARG A 6 4.88 -52.55 -50.21
C ARG A 6 4.52 -51.13 -50.72
N ALA A 7 5.35 -50.08 -50.51
CA ALA A 7 6.30 -49.69 -49.43
C ALA A 7 6.90 -48.28 -49.74
N ASP A 8 7.57 -47.67 -48.74
CA ASP A 8 8.42 -46.45 -48.75
C ASP A 8 7.67 -45.07 -48.75
N LYS A 9 7.82 -44.26 -47.68
CA LYS A 9 8.75 -43.12 -47.43
C LYS A 9 8.26 -41.81 -48.06
N ASP A 10 8.27 -40.63 -47.41
CA ASP A 10 9.33 -40.06 -46.57
C ASP A 10 8.87 -39.32 -45.28
N PHE A 11 9.87 -38.78 -44.57
CA PHE A 11 9.81 -38.04 -43.30
C PHE A 11 9.06 -36.69 -43.38
N ASP A 12 8.43 -36.27 -42.26
CA ASP A 12 8.97 -35.13 -41.50
C ASP A 12 8.59 -35.19 -40.01
N SER A 13 9.36 -34.52 -39.15
CA SER A 13 9.32 -34.73 -37.69
C SER A 13 9.48 -33.44 -36.86
N GLU A 14 9.17 -33.55 -35.56
CA GLU A 14 9.23 -32.50 -34.53
C GLU A 14 8.08 -31.46 -34.57
N ASN A 15 7.58 -30.88 -33.47
CA ASN A 15 8.08 -30.87 -32.09
C ASN A 15 6.93 -31.07 -31.07
N ARG A 16 7.12 -31.95 -30.07
CA ARG A 16 6.24 -32.07 -28.88
C ARG A 16 7.05 -31.82 -27.62
N TYR A 17 6.96 -30.63 -27.03
CA TYR A 17 7.52 -30.38 -25.70
C TYR A 17 6.47 -30.55 -24.59
N VAL A 18 6.80 -31.43 -23.64
CA VAL A 18 5.95 -31.85 -22.53
C VAL A 18 6.03 -30.84 -21.38
N LYS A 19 4.87 -30.30 -20.95
CA LYS A 19 4.77 -29.56 -19.68
C LYS A 19 5.07 -30.51 -18.51
N LYS A 20 6.20 -30.33 -17.82
CA LYS A 20 6.44 -30.93 -16.50
C LYS A 20 5.99 -29.96 -15.40
N SER A 21 5.05 -30.39 -14.57
CA SER A 21 4.67 -29.69 -13.34
C SER A 21 5.70 -29.93 -12.23
N ALA A 22 6.17 -28.87 -11.59
CA ALA A 22 6.98 -28.97 -10.37
C ALA A 22 6.06 -29.11 -9.15
N TYR A 23 6.21 -30.21 -8.40
CA TYR A 23 5.53 -30.42 -7.13
C TYR A 23 6.18 -29.57 -6.02
N TYR A 24 5.38 -28.81 -5.27
CA TYR A 24 5.83 -28.19 -4.03
C TYR A 24 6.12 -29.28 -2.99
N ARG A 25 7.32 -29.24 -2.39
CA ARG A 25 7.62 -29.87 -1.10
C ARG A 25 8.04 -28.80 -0.11
N THR A 26 7.28 -28.68 0.97
CA THR A 26 7.67 -27.92 2.17
C THR A 26 8.79 -28.66 2.89
N ALA A 27 9.91 -27.97 3.13
CA ALA A 27 11.03 -28.52 3.90
C ALA A 27 11.00 -27.97 5.34
N GLU A 28 10.70 -28.84 6.30
CA GLU A 28 10.88 -28.57 7.71
C GLU A 28 12.39 -28.51 8.03
N LYS A 29 12.87 -27.43 8.67
CA LYS A 29 14.23 -27.39 9.22
C LYS A 29 14.22 -27.91 10.66
N ARG A 30 14.60 -29.17 10.84
CA ARG A 30 15.12 -29.67 12.13
C ARG A 30 16.60 -29.33 12.28
N THR A 31 17.02 -29.19 13.53
CA THR A 31 18.39 -28.89 13.96
C THR A 31 19.32 -30.08 13.79
N GLY A 32 20.61 -29.81 13.60
CA GLY A 32 21.67 -30.84 13.58
C GLY A 32 23.03 -30.22 13.29
N ASN A 33 23.92 -30.21 14.30
CA ASN A 33 25.33 -29.89 14.11
C ASN A 33 26.03 -30.99 13.30
N LEU A 34 26.98 -30.63 12.45
CA LEU A 34 28.24 -31.36 12.32
C LEU A 34 29.36 -30.42 11.83
N SER A 35 30.59 -30.71 12.24
CA SER A 35 31.81 -29.91 12.06
C SER A 35 32.75 -30.53 11.02
N SER A 36 33.83 -29.79 10.69
CA SER A 36 35.08 -30.24 9.99
C SER A 36 34.93 -30.72 8.52
N GLU A 37 35.87 -30.54 7.58
CA GLU A 37 37.16 -29.80 7.49
C GLU A 37 37.65 -29.83 6.01
N ILE A 38 38.52 -28.87 5.58
CA ILE A 38 39.61 -29.05 4.55
C ILE A 38 39.18 -29.41 3.07
N SER A 39 39.74 -28.92 1.95
CA SER A 39 40.79 -27.92 1.59
C SER A 39 40.73 -27.47 0.10
N PHE A 40 41.34 -26.31 -0.20
CA PHE A 40 42.04 -25.86 -1.44
C PHE A 40 42.01 -26.67 -2.75
N ASP A 41 41.68 -26.02 -3.89
CA ASP A 41 42.59 -25.49 -4.94
C ASP A 41 41.72 -24.86 -6.07
N SER A 42 41.89 -23.63 -6.61
CA SER A 42 43.00 -22.87 -7.20
C SER A 42 43.07 -22.91 -8.76
N ALA A 43 42.93 -21.72 -9.36
CA ALA A 43 43.32 -21.25 -10.70
C ALA A 43 42.99 -22.04 -12.00
N LYS A 44 42.34 -21.35 -12.96
CA LYS A 44 42.95 -21.01 -14.27
C LYS A 44 42.17 -19.95 -15.08
N HIS A 45 42.91 -19.01 -15.67
CA HIS A 45 42.46 -18.02 -16.67
C HIS A 45 42.37 -18.63 -18.08
N HIS A 46 41.49 -18.13 -18.96
CA HIS A 46 41.81 -17.13 -20.01
C HIS A 46 40.69 -16.99 -21.07
N ASP A 47 40.42 -15.74 -21.43
CA ASP A 47 40.03 -15.12 -22.71
C ASP A 47 39.16 -15.86 -23.74
N LEU A 48 38.17 -15.13 -24.28
CA LEU A 48 38.21 -14.68 -25.69
C LEU A 48 37.12 -13.62 -25.97
N GLU A 49 37.54 -12.35 -26.07
CA GLU A 49 36.80 -11.32 -26.82
C GLU A 49 36.97 -11.55 -28.32
N ARG A 50 35.92 -11.34 -29.13
CA ARG A 50 36.04 -10.95 -30.54
C ARG A 50 34.88 -10.07 -31.00
N ASP A 51 35.23 -9.02 -31.72
CA ASP A 51 34.34 -8.01 -32.29
C ASP A 51 33.41 -8.53 -33.40
N VAL A 52 32.26 -7.88 -33.55
CA VAL A 52 31.66 -7.61 -34.87
C VAL A 52 31.17 -6.16 -34.91
N TYR A 53 31.78 -5.34 -35.77
CA TYR A 53 31.45 -3.93 -35.95
C TYR A 53 31.17 -3.66 -37.44
N ILE A 54 29.91 -3.46 -37.83
CA ILE A 54 29.52 -3.02 -39.19
C ILE A 54 28.49 -1.87 -39.12
N LYS A 55 28.66 -0.89 -40.03
CA LYS A 55 28.06 0.45 -39.98
C LYS A 55 26.69 0.56 -40.70
N SER A 56 25.80 1.33 -40.09
CA SER A 56 24.89 2.35 -40.68
C SER A 56 24.16 2.11 -42.02
N ARG A 57 22.84 2.34 -42.02
CA ARG A 57 22.21 3.37 -42.90
C ARG A 57 20.79 3.79 -42.45
N THR A 58 20.68 5.07 -42.08
CA THR A 58 19.59 6.04 -42.36
C THR A 58 18.18 5.56 -42.73
N PHE A 59 17.19 6.04 -41.96
CA PHE A 59 15.97 6.67 -42.50
C PHE A 59 15.60 7.91 -41.63
N GLN A 60 15.01 8.94 -42.22
CA GLN A 60 14.74 10.26 -41.60
C GLN A 60 13.24 10.62 -41.60
N ASN A 61 12.89 11.58 -40.71
CA ASN A 61 11.62 12.35 -40.64
C ASN A 61 10.38 11.55 -40.18
N SER A 62 9.37 12.10 -39.50
CA SER A 62 9.02 13.49 -39.10
C SER A 62 7.96 13.44 -37.97
N ASN A 63 7.63 14.47 -37.17
CA ASN A 63 8.11 15.86 -37.00
C ASN A 63 7.64 16.40 -35.62
N TRP A 64 8.46 17.20 -34.92
CA TRP A 64 7.98 18.15 -33.89
C TRP A 64 8.80 19.45 -33.98
N ARG A 65 8.18 20.57 -34.37
CA ARG A 65 8.79 21.90 -34.35
C ARG A 65 8.29 22.68 -33.14
N GLN A 66 9.23 23.20 -32.34
CA GLN A 66 9.02 24.43 -31.58
C GLN A 66 9.27 25.65 -32.48
N PRO A 67 8.75 26.83 -32.11
CA PRO A 67 9.40 28.11 -32.36
C PRO A 67 9.98 28.69 -31.05
N ALA A 68 11.15 29.34 -31.17
CA ALA A 68 11.82 30.09 -30.13
C ALA A 68 12.06 31.54 -30.61
N GLN A 69 12.75 32.35 -29.78
CA GLN A 69 13.11 33.77 -29.94
C GLN A 69 12.00 34.74 -29.47
N SER A 70 12.09 35.39 -28.30
CA SER A 70 13.08 36.36 -27.75
C SER A 70 12.75 37.81 -28.14
N TRP A 71 12.99 38.77 -27.23
CA TRP A 71 13.51 40.14 -27.47
C TRP A 71 13.81 40.81 -26.09
N ASP A 72 14.76 41.74 -26.08
CA ASP A 72 15.34 42.36 -24.87
C ASP A 72 14.72 43.74 -24.51
N LYS A 73 14.77 44.06 -23.19
CA LYS A 73 14.87 45.40 -22.54
C LYS A 73 14.16 46.64 -23.14
N CYS A 74 13.26 47.26 -22.37
CA CYS A 74 13.49 48.55 -21.66
C CYS A 74 12.19 49.13 -21.04
N LEU A 75 12.32 49.86 -19.92
CA LEU A 75 11.30 50.77 -19.37
C LEU A 75 11.43 52.16 -20.02
N PRO A 76 10.34 52.96 -20.08
CA PRO A 76 10.26 54.12 -19.18
C PRO A 76 8.83 54.42 -18.64
N HIS A 77 8.71 55.54 -17.92
CA HIS A 77 7.61 55.94 -17.04
C HIS A 77 6.34 56.57 -17.69
N SER A 78 5.32 56.69 -16.83
CA SER A 78 4.32 57.78 -16.67
C SER A 78 3.04 57.84 -17.53
N ASP A 79 1.93 57.69 -16.79
CA ASP A 79 0.81 58.66 -16.67
C ASP A 79 -0.55 58.47 -17.39
N ASN A 80 -1.52 58.14 -16.54
CA ASN A 80 -2.84 58.77 -16.34
C ASN A 80 -4.11 58.35 -17.12
N ASN A 81 -5.14 58.16 -16.27
CA ASN A 81 -6.61 58.16 -16.46
C ASN A 81 -7.27 56.82 -16.83
N ALA A 82 -7.89 56.07 -15.91
CA ALA A 82 -9.00 56.34 -14.97
C ALA A 82 -10.38 55.92 -15.53
N GLN A 83 -10.97 54.87 -14.95
CA GLN A 83 -12.22 54.93 -14.16
C GLN A 83 -12.61 53.52 -13.68
N GLY A 84 -13.11 53.42 -12.45
CA GLY A 84 -13.44 52.15 -11.80
C GLY A 84 -14.85 51.64 -12.11
N ILE A 85 -15.00 50.33 -12.27
CA ILE A 85 -16.29 49.64 -12.42
C ILE A 85 -17.09 49.77 -11.12
N SER A 86 -18.39 50.09 -11.23
CA SER A 86 -19.24 50.36 -10.08
C SER A 86 -19.93 49.09 -9.57
N ARG A 87 -20.40 49.11 -8.31
CA ARG A 87 -21.20 48.00 -7.74
C ARG A 87 -22.57 47.81 -8.41
N LYS A 88 -23.01 48.69 -9.32
CA LYS A 88 -24.26 48.49 -10.10
C LYS A 88 -24.05 47.60 -11.33
N ASP A 89 -22.84 47.59 -11.90
CA ASP A 89 -22.55 46.83 -13.13
C ASP A 89 -22.53 45.32 -12.87
N ILE A 90 -22.15 44.92 -11.65
CA ILE A 90 -22.20 43.52 -11.16
C ILE A 90 -23.65 43.03 -10.96
N ALA A 91 -24.61 43.93 -10.70
CA ALA A 91 -26.01 43.56 -10.47
C ALA A 91 -26.75 43.25 -11.78
N ALA A 92 -26.37 43.89 -12.90
CA ALA A 92 -27.00 43.67 -14.21
C ALA A 92 -26.67 42.30 -14.81
N ALA A 93 -25.45 41.79 -14.60
CA ALA A 93 -25.01 40.49 -15.13
C ALA A 93 -25.80 39.29 -14.56
N ASN A 94 -26.33 39.41 -13.33
CA ASN A 94 -27.05 38.33 -12.65
C ASN A 94 -28.53 38.20 -13.06
N SER A 95 -29.07 39.10 -13.89
CA SER A 95 -30.49 39.13 -14.25
C SER A 95 -30.82 38.57 -15.65
N LEU A 96 -29.84 37.97 -16.34
CA LEU A 96 -29.94 37.54 -17.75
C LEU A 96 -29.47 36.10 -18.00
N MET A 97 -29.89 35.15 -17.16
CA MET A 97 -29.81 33.70 -17.47
C MET A 97 -31.19 33.04 -17.25
N PRO A 98 -31.82 32.45 -18.28
CA PRO A 98 -33.17 31.91 -18.17
C PRO A 98 -33.22 30.56 -17.45
N ASN A 99 -34.34 30.32 -16.75
CA ASN A 99 -34.65 29.03 -16.14
C ASN A 99 -34.65 27.90 -17.18
N PHE A 100 -33.69 26.98 -17.10
CA PHE A 100 -33.81 25.65 -17.70
C PHE A 100 -34.08 24.61 -16.62
N GLY A 101 -35.31 24.14 -16.57
CA GLY A 101 -35.68 22.96 -15.80
C GLY A 101 -34.98 21.73 -16.37
N SER A 102 -34.05 21.17 -15.61
CA SER A 102 -33.58 19.80 -15.76
C SER A 102 -33.77 19.07 -14.44
N LYS A 103 -34.01 17.75 -14.49
CA LYS A 103 -34.25 16.94 -13.29
C LYS A 103 -33.09 17.14 -12.31
N LYS A 104 -33.39 17.30 -11.01
CA LYS A 104 -32.36 17.19 -9.96
C LYS A 104 -31.74 15.81 -10.04
N GLU A 105 -30.58 15.68 -10.68
CA GLU A 105 -29.71 14.56 -10.43
C GLU A 105 -29.29 14.56 -8.97
N SER A 106 -29.17 13.38 -8.38
CA SER A 106 -28.63 13.22 -7.03
C SER A 106 -27.15 13.56 -7.04
N THR A 107 -26.79 14.82 -6.82
CA THR A 107 -25.40 15.24 -6.65
C THR A 107 -24.88 14.79 -5.28
N TYR A 108 -23.91 13.88 -5.26
CA TYR A 108 -23.10 13.65 -4.06
C TYR A 108 -22.47 14.99 -3.66
N THR A 109 -22.85 15.49 -2.48
CA THR A 109 -22.24 16.66 -1.86
C THR A 109 -21.28 16.14 -0.81
N PRO A 110 -19.96 16.12 -1.08
CA PRO A 110 -18.99 15.62 -0.12
C PRO A 110 -19.03 16.46 1.15
N THR A 111 -18.78 15.85 2.32
CA THR A 111 -18.60 16.61 3.58
C THR A 111 -17.21 17.27 3.67
N ILE A 112 -16.70 17.77 2.53
CA ILE A 112 -15.32 18.24 2.33
C ILE A 112 -14.93 19.38 3.28
N LYS A 113 -15.87 20.24 3.69
CA LYS A 113 -15.57 21.37 4.60
C LYS A 113 -15.06 20.96 5.98
N ALA A 114 -15.19 19.69 6.37
CA ALA A 114 -14.57 19.16 7.58
C ALA A 114 -13.14 18.63 7.31
N VAL A 115 -12.91 17.99 6.15
CA VAL A 115 -11.68 17.24 5.85
C VAL A 115 -10.45 18.14 5.73
N ASP A 116 -10.57 19.28 5.02
CA ASP A 116 -9.46 20.21 4.77
C ASP A 116 -8.84 20.79 6.06
N ASN A 117 -9.58 20.75 7.19
CA ASN A 117 -9.13 21.17 8.51
C ASN A 117 -8.82 19.99 9.47
N LEU A 118 -9.23 18.76 9.15
CA LEU A 118 -9.14 17.59 10.02
C LEU A 118 -8.05 16.58 9.63
N ILE A 119 -7.40 16.75 8.48
CA ILE A 119 -6.15 16.03 8.19
C ILE A 119 -5.05 16.68 9.05
N PRO A 120 -4.54 16.01 10.10
CA PRO A 120 -3.65 16.69 11.03
C PRO A 120 -2.36 17.07 10.33
N LYS A 121 -1.96 18.34 10.47
CA LYS A 121 -0.58 18.78 10.22
C LYS A 121 0.33 18.17 11.28
N PHE A 122 0.69 16.89 11.12
CA PHE A 122 1.87 16.32 11.72
C PHE A 122 3.12 16.91 11.02
N THR A 123 3.31 18.20 11.22
CA THR A 123 4.58 18.90 11.03
C THR A 123 5.29 18.87 12.38
N ASN A 124 6.60 18.57 12.34
CA ASN A 124 7.49 18.46 13.50
C ASN A 124 7.34 17.15 14.31
N ILE A 125 7.64 16.02 13.66
CA ILE A 125 8.52 15.06 14.34
C ILE A 125 9.91 15.67 14.24
N ASP A 126 10.40 16.20 15.36
CA ASP A 126 11.75 16.71 15.49
C ASP A 126 12.71 15.52 15.52
N LEU A 127 13.20 15.13 14.34
CA LEU A 127 14.23 14.09 14.18
C LEU A 127 15.59 14.71 14.53
N GLY A 128 15.76 14.99 15.83
CA GLY A 128 16.82 15.85 16.35
C GLY A 128 18.22 15.49 15.86
N GLU A 129 18.86 16.43 15.18
CA GLU A 129 20.25 16.35 14.76
C GLU A 129 21.17 16.23 15.99
N GLN A 130 21.84 15.09 16.16
CA GLN A 130 22.82 14.92 17.24
C GLN A 130 24.14 15.66 16.90
N ASN A 131 24.22 16.93 17.30
CA ASN A 131 25.50 17.63 17.45
C ASN A 131 25.96 17.58 18.92
N TYR A 132 27.14 17.00 19.15
CA TYR A 132 27.75 16.84 20.47
C TYR A 132 28.32 18.17 21.02
N VAL A 133 27.87 18.60 22.21
CA VAL A 133 28.65 19.46 23.13
C VAL A 133 28.42 19.00 24.59
N ILE A 134 29.44 19.14 25.44
CA ILE A 134 29.56 18.54 26.79
C ILE A 134 29.53 19.62 27.90
N GLN A 135 29.15 19.22 29.13
CA GLN A 135 29.21 19.97 30.43
C GLN A 135 28.14 21.08 30.66
N ASN A 136 27.65 21.37 31.89
CA ASN A 136 27.94 20.78 33.22
C ASN A 136 26.78 20.96 34.25
N THR A 137 26.71 20.03 35.22
CA THR A 137 26.21 20.14 36.62
C THR A 137 25.10 21.15 37.03
N GLN A 138 24.00 20.67 37.65
CA GLN A 138 23.76 20.73 39.12
C GLN A 138 22.40 20.09 39.57
N LYS A 139 22.40 19.59 40.82
CA LYS A 139 21.28 19.10 41.68
C LYS A 139 21.56 19.67 43.10
N PRO A 140 20.72 19.50 44.17
CA PRO A 140 19.39 18.88 44.30
C PRO A 140 18.35 19.85 44.96
N THR A 141 17.11 19.46 45.26
CA THR A 141 16.62 18.99 46.60
C THR A 141 15.11 18.67 46.50
N SER A 142 14.66 17.43 46.72
CA SER A 142 14.21 16.81 48.00
C SER A 142 12.96 17.42 48.65
N TYR A 143 11.86 16.67 48.70
CA TYR A 143 10.91 16.66 49.83
C TYR A 143 10.24 15.27 49.98
N VAL A 144 9.96 14.89 51.23
CA VAL A 144 9.39 13.59 51.63
C VAL A 144 8.09 13.84 52.39
N ARG A 145 7.02 13.09 52.10
CA ARG A 145 6.04 12.76 53.16
C ARG A 145 5.23 11.47 52.96
N ASN A 146 5.43 10.60 53.94
CA ASN A 146 4.73 9.39 54.39
C ASN A 146 3.19 9.32 54.25
N GLN A 147 2.73 8.07 54.00
CA GLN A 147 1.64 7.33 54.71
C GLN A 147 0.17 7.84 54.55
N SER A 148 -0.89 7.01 54.65
CA SER A 148 -1.02 5.59 55.05
C SER A 148 -2.28 4.89 54.50
N VAL A 149 -2.13 3.59 54.23
CA VAL A 149 -3.09 2.46 54.22
C VAL A 149 -4.47 2.68 54.88
N GLN A 150 -5.53 2.21 54.20
CA GLN A 150 -6.61 1.41 54.83
C GLN A 150 -7.06 0.24 53.94
N ASN A 151 -7.36 -0.90 54.56
CA ASN A 151 -7.83 -2.14 53.94
C ASN A 151 -9.37 -2.19 53.86
N GLY A 152 -9.94 -2.88 52.87
CA GLY A 152 -11.38 -3.13 52.77
C GLY A 152 -11.72 -4.29 51.82
N THR A 153 -11.81 -5.50 52.37
CA THR A 153 -12.06 -6.75 51.61
C THR A 153 -13.52 -6.95 51.20
N SER A 154 -13.78 -7.43 49.98
CA SER A 154 -14.51 -8.71 49.71
C SER A 154 -14.86 -8.90 48.22
N SER A 155 -14.64 -10.10 47.69
CA SER A 155 -15.20 -10.56 46.41
C SER A 155 -16.57 -11.23 46.62
N PRO A 156 -17.35 -11.43 45.55
CA PRO A 156 -17.46 -12.80 45.05
C PRO A 156 -17.12 -12.95 43.56
N ARG A 157 -16.64 -14.15 43.19
CA ARG A 157 -16.27 -14.53 41.83
C ARG A 157 -17.50 -14.95 41.03
N HIS A 158 -17.63 -14.48 39.79
CA HIS A 158 -18.36 -15.21 38.74
C HIS A 158 -17.40 -15.55 37.60
N HIS A 159 -16.95 -16.81 37.57
CA HIS A 159 -16.35 -17.39 36.38
C HIS A 159 -17.46 -17.62 35.34
N GLN A 160 -17.29 -17.07 34.14
CA GLN A 160 -17.90 -17.64 32.94
C GLN A 160 -16.78 -18.16 32.04
N ASN A 161 -16.70 -19.49 31.90
CA ASN A 161 -15.96 -20.10 30.80
C ASN A 161 -16.61 -19.68 29.48
N SER A 162 -15.81 -19.17 28.55
CA SER A 162 -16.15 -19.13 27.14
C SER A 162 -15.10 -19.86 26.32
N ASP A 163 -15.06 -21.19 26.49
CA ASP A 163 -14.39 -22.09 25.55
C ASP A 163 -14.89 -21.77 24.13
N THR A 164 -13.99 -21.25 23.28
CA THR A 164 -14.27 -21.00 21.86
C THR A 164 -14.24 -22.31 21.07
N ASN A 165 -15.18 -23.19 21.41
CA ASN A 165 -15.54 -24.34 20.60
C ASN A 165 -15.97 -23.84 19.22
N TRP A 166 -15.15 -24.12 18.20
CA TRP A 166 -15.51 -24.00 16.79
C TRP A 166 -16.66 -24.95 16.45
N ARG A 167 -17.89 -24.57 16.80
CA ARG A 167 -19.09 -25.25 16.31
C ARG A 167 -19.10 -25.13 14.78
N LYS A 168 -18.97 -26.27 14.10
CA LYS A 168 -19.16 -26.36 12.65
C LYS A 168 -20.49 -25.66 12.28
N PRO A 169 -20.50 -24.70 11.34
CA PRO A 169 -21.75 -24.12 10.87
C PRO A 169 -22.61 -25.22 10.23
N SER A 170 -23.87 -25.30 10.62
CA SER A 170 -24.83 -26.32 10.18
C SER A 170 -25.15 -26.28 8.68
N SER A 171 -24.70 -25.24 7.98
CA SER A 171 -24.84 -25.03 6.53
C SER A 171 -23.60 -25.39 5.71
N GLY A 172 -22.47 -25.78 6.33
CA GLY A 172 -21.21 -26.06 5.64
C GLY A 172 -20.52 -24.84 4.98
N LYS A 173 -21.09 -23.65 5.15
CA LYS A 173 -20.58 -22.36 4.66
C LYS A 173 -20.17 -21.45 5.82
N ASP A 174 -19.19 -20.58 5.60
CA ASP A 174 -18.80 -19.55 6.57
C ASP A 174 -19.61 -18.25 6.41
N HIS A 175 -19.25 -17.21 7.18
CA HIS A 175 -19.91 -15.90 7.18
C HIS A 175 -19.74 -15.12 5.87
N THR A 176 -18.85 -15.55 4.98
CA THR A 176 -18.63 -14.98 3.64
C THR A 176 -19.45 -15.72 2.57
N GLY A 177 -20.19 -16.76 2.95
CA GLY A 177 -20.96 -17.61 2.04
C GLY A 177 -20.13 -18.67 1.31
N LEU A 178 -18.81 -18.70 1.52
CA LEU A 178 -17.89 -19.70 0.98
C LEU A 178 -18.02 -21.04 1.69
N SER A 179 -17.82 -22.13 0.95
CA SER A 179 -17.62 -23.45 1.58
C SER A 179 -16.21 -23.55 2.17
N TYR A 180 -16.05 -24.38 3.20
CA TYR A 180 -14.74 -24.68 3.79
C TYR A 180 -13.72 -25.17 2.76
N SER A 181 -14.15 -25.92 1.73
CA SER A 181 -13.26 -26.41 0.67
C SER A 181 -12.68 -25.27 -0.16
N ILE A 182 -13.49 -24.28 -0.54
CA ILE A 182 -13.04 -23.11 -1.32
C ILE A 182 -12.16 -22.20 -0.45
N ARG A 183 -12.52 -21.98 0.83
CA ARG A 183 -11.68 -21.21 1.77
C ARG A 183 -10.28 -21.82 1.90
N ARG A 184 -10.19 -23.15 2.02
CA ARG A 184 -8.91 -23.87 2.04
C ARG A 184 -8.11 -23.69 0.74
N LYS A 185 -8.77 -23.62 -0.43
CA LYS A 185 -8.10 -23.30 -1.70
C LYS A 185 -7.53 -21.88 -1.71
N PHE A 186 -8.27 -20.89 -1.20
CA PHE A 186 -7.76 -19.52 -1.07
C PHE A 186 -6.54 -19.46 -0.13
N ASP A 187 -6.51 -20.24 0.96
CA ASP A 187 -5.39 -20.26 1.90
C ASP A 187 -4.18 -21.10 1.41
N GLN A 188 -4.40 -22.09 0.53
CA GLN A 188 -3.35 -23.02 0.06
C GLN A 188 -2.92 -22.80 -1.41
N GLY A 189 -3.54 -21.86 -2.12
CA GLY A 189 -3.22 -21.51 -3.51
C GLY A 189 -3.61 -22.57 -4.55
N TYR A 190 -4.56 -23.45 -4.24
CA TYR A 190 -5.02 -24.49 -5.15
C TYR A 190 -6.08 -23.97 -6.12
N GLY A 191 -5.88 -24.21 -7.42
CA GLY A 191 -6.78 -23.75 -8.48
C GLY A 191 -8.24 -24.21 -8.34
N LEU A 192 -9.13 -23.38 -8.86
CA LEU A 192 -10.56 -23.61 -8.90
C LEU A 192 -10.95 -24.50 -10.09
N THR A 193 -11.93 -25.37 -9.90
CA THR A 193 -12.63 -26.08 -10.97
C THR A 193 -13.64 -25.16 -11.66
N ALA A 194 -14.14 -25.54 -12.84
CA ALA A 194 -15.16 -24.76 -13.54
C ALA A 194 -16.42 -24.54 -12.67
N ALA A 195 -16.94 -25.60 -12.04
CA ALA A 195 -18.10 -25.52 -11.17
C ALA A 195 -17.88 -24.66 -9.90
N GLU A 196 -16.65 -24.63 -9.36
CA GLU A 196 -16.33 -23.71 -8.25
C GLU A 196 -16.28 -22.25 -8.72
N ARG A 197 -15.78 -21.96 -9.93
CA ARG A 197 -15.81 -20.61 -10.52
C ARG A 197 -17.25 -20.15 -10.78
N GLU A 198 -18.10 -21.02 -11.32
CA GLU A 198 -19.53 -20.75 -11.48
C GLU A 198 -20.22 -20.50 -10.13
N GLY A 199 -19.93 -21.30 -9.10
CA GLY A 199 -20.47 -21.11 -7.75
C GLY A 199 -19.93 -19.88 -6.99
N LEU A 200 -18.82 -19.31 -7.43
CA LEU A 200 -18.23 -18.06 -6.93
C LEU A 200 -18.82 -16.82 -7.60
N PHE A 201 -19.57 -16.97 -8.69
CA PHE A 201 -20.23 -15.85 -9.37
C PHE A 201 -21.34 -15.27 -8.47
N GLN A 202 -21.04 -14.15 -7.80
CA GLN A 202 -21.95 -13.49 -6.86
C GLN A 202 -22.10 -11.99 -7.17
N PRO A 203 -22.61 -11.62 -8.37
CA PRO A 203 -22.80 -10.22 -8.72
C PRO A 203 -23.74 -9.48 -7.76
N GLN A 204 -24.64 -10.18 -7.04
CA GLN A 204 -25.62 -9.54 -6.15
C GLN A 204 -24.97 -8.73 -5.01
N CYS A 205 -23.88 -9.21 -4.40
CA CYS A 205 -23.22 -8.47 -3.31
C CYS A 205 -22.61 -7.14 -3.79
N LEU A 206 -22.30 -7.04 -5.09
CA LEU A 206 -21.91 -5.80 -5.76
C LEU A 206 -23.11 -5.05 -6.33
N HIS A 207 -24.22 -5.71 -6.69
CA HIS A 207 -25.38 -5.08 -7.32
C HIS A 207 -26.15 -4.17 -6.36
N ASP A 208 -26.15 -4.47 -5.07
CA ASP A 208 -26.75 -3.60 -4.04
C ASP A 208 -26.00 -2.26 -3.92
N MET A 209 -24.70 -2.27 -4.22
CA MET A 209 -23.78 -1.13 -4.15
C MET A 209 -23.64 -0.40 -5.49
N LEU A 210 -23.49 -1.13 -6.59
CA LEU A 210 -23.14 -0.64 -7.92
C LEU A 210 -24.32 -0.67 -8.92
N GLY A 211 -25.49 -1.16 -8.52
CA GLY A 211 -26.63 -1.40 -9.42
C GLY A 211 -27.32 -0.15 -9.98
N SER A 212 -27.07 1.02 -9.38
CA SER A 212 -27.56 2.31 -9.88
C SER A 212 -26.71 3.48 -9.36
N LYS A 213 -26.81 4.65 -10.00
CA LYS A 213 -26.18 5.90 -9.53
C LYS A 213 -26.59 6.24 -8.10
N THR A 214 -27.86 6.02 -7.74
CA THR A 214 -28.40 6.24 -6.40
C THR A 214 -27.80 5.28 -5.37
N SER A 215 -27.72 3.98 -5.70
CA SER A 215 -27.10 2.96 -4.84
C SER A 215 -25.62 3.27 -4.56
N LEU A 216 -24.87 3.63 -5.61
CA LEU A 216 -23.45 3.95 -5.49
C LEU A 216 -23.24 5.16 -4.59
N TYR A 217 -24.01 6.23 -4.80
CA TYR A 217 -23.85 7.45 -4.02
C TYR A 217 -24.34 7.27 -2.57
N ALA A 218 -25.32 6.38 -2.32
CA ALA A 218 -25.67 5.97 -0.95
C ALA A 218 -24.49 5.27 -0.26
N ALA A 219 -23.86 4.29 -0.92
CA ALA A 219 -22.66 3.61 -0.40
C ALA A 219 -21.49 4.57 -0.17
N MET A 220 -21.23 5.52 -1.08
CA MET A 220 -20.22 6.57 -0.91
C MET A 220 -20.47 7.40 0.36
N ASN A 221 -21.70 7.89 0.53
CA ASN A 221 -22.07 8.68 1.71
C ASN A 221 -21.92 7.87 3.01
N GLU A 222 -22.33 6.60 3.00
CA GLU A 222 -22.23 5.71 4.17
C GLU A 222 -20.76 5.45 4.57
N LEU A 223 -19.90 5.12 3.61
CA LEU A 223 -18.47 4.86 3.84
C LEU A 223 -17.72 6.12 4.29
N ASP A 224 -17.97 7.25 3.63
CA ASP A 224 -17.33 8.52 3.98
C ASP A 224 -17.78 8.98 5.38
N SER A 225 -19.09 8.98 5.67
CA SER A 225 -19.63 9.35 6.99
C SER A 225 -19.09 8.45 8.11
N LYS A 226 -19.06 7.13 7.91
CA LYS A 226 -18.52 6.18 8.91
C LYS A 226 -17.04 6.42 9.20
N THR A 227 -16.22 6.63 8.18
CA THR A 227 -14.76 6.79 8.36
C THR A 227 -14.38 8.17 8.88
N LEU A 228 -15.10 9.24 8.50
CA LEU A 228 -14.94 10.57 9.09
C LEU A 228 -15.30 10.58 10.58
N LYS A 229 -16.36 9.86 10.98
CA LYS A 229 -16.74 9.73 12.38
C LYS A 229 -15.61 9.10 13.21
N VAL A 230 -15.00 8.02 12.71
CA VAL A 230 -13.82 7.38 13.34
C VAL A 230 -12.67 8.36 13.48
N GLN A 231 -12.32 9.09 12.41
CA GLN A 231 -11.23 10.07 12.45
C GLN A 231 -11.46 11.16 13.51
N MET A 232 -12.70 11.59 13.74
CA MET A 232 -13.04 12.61 14.74
C MET A 232 -13.11 12.07 16.18
N GLU A 233 -13.60 10.84 16.38
CA GLU A 233 -13.85 10.25 17.71
C GLU A 233 -12.69 9.41 18.27
N ASP A 234 -11.79 8.93 17.41
CA ASP A 234 -10.68 8.07 17.81
C ASP A 234 -9.37 8.84 18.00
N PHE A 235 -9.16 10.02 17.40
CA PHE A 235 -7.85 10.70 17.37
C PHE A 235 -7.19 10.86 18.75
N GLY A 236 -7.88 11.45 19.74
CA GLY A 236 -7.33 11.60 21.08
C GLY A 236 -7.12 10.27 21.82
N ARG A 237 -7.91 9.23 21.48
CA ARG A 237 -7.74 7.87 22.00
C ARG A 237 -6.54 7.15 21.37
N GLU A 238 -6.21 7.46 20.11
CA GLU A 238 -4.98 6.99 19.47
C GLU A 238 -3.75 7.65 20.10
N GLU A 239 -3.80 8.96 20.37
CA GLU A 239 -2.72 9.71 21.02
C GLU A 239 -2.43 9.19 22.44
N ILE A 240 -3.45 9.03 23.29
CA ILE A 240 -3.31 8.46 24.64
C ILE A 240 -2.68 7.05 24.59
N ALA A 241 -3.15 6.18 23.69
CA ALA A 241 -2.60 4.83 23.57
C ALA A 241 -1.13 4.82 23.11
N CYS A 242 -0.73 5.72 22.21
CA CYS A 242 0.67 5.84 21.78
C CYS A 242 1.56 6.36 22.92
N GLU A 243 1.12 7.39 23.63
CA GLU A 243 1.88 8.02 24.72
C GLU A 243 2.03 7.08 25.93
N HIS A 244 1.01 6.29 26.29
CA HIS A 244 1.16 5.26 27.34
C HIS A 244 2.21 4.20 26.97
N VAL A 245 2.20 3.68 25.73
CA VAL A 245 3.23 2.74 25.26
C VAL A 245 4.63 3.36 25.35
N LYS A 246 4.77 4.64 25.02
CA LYS A 246 6.04 5.36 25.13
C LYS A 246 6.49 5.52 26.60
N GLN A 247 5.58 5.90 27.49
CA GLN A 247 5.88 6.10 28.92
C GLN A 247 6.33 4.80 29.61
N GLU A 248 5.63 3.68 29.35
CA GLU A 248 6.01 2.36 29.87
C GLU A 248 7.41 1.93 29.42
N MET A 249 7.77 2.25 28.17
CA MET A 249 9.06 1.89 27.58
C MET A 249 10.20 2.87 27.91
N ALA A 250 9.90 4.08 28.40
CA ALA A 250 10.88 5.15 28.62
C ALA A 250 11.99 4.78 29.62
N SER A 251 11.71 3.90 30.59
CA SER A 251 12.72 3.41 31.55
C SER A 251 13.79 2.52 30.90
N GLN A 252 13.46 1.88 29.78
CA GLN A 252 14.31 0.92 29.06
C GLN A 252 14.91 1.55 27.80
N TYR A 253 14.17 2.47 27.18
CA TYR A 253 14.57 3.23 25.99
C TYR A 253 14.24 4.72 26.20
N PRO A 254 15.13 5.50 26.85
CA PRO A 254 14.85 6.89 27.23
C PRO A 254 14.53 7.82 26.06
N ASN A 255 15.03 7.49 24.86
CA ASN A 255 14.82 8.25 23.63
C ASN A 255 13.77 7.58 22.71
N CYS A 256 12.91 6.72 23.23
CA CYS A 256 11.92 6.04 22.40
C CYS A 256 10.79 6.94 21.91
N ASN A 257 10.18 6.53 20.81
CA ASN A 257 8.99 7.16 20.25
C ASN A 257 8.00 6.10 19.76
N VAL A 258 6.73 6.45 19.73
CA VAL A 258 5.63 5.58 19.27
C VAL A 258 4.91 6.30 18.14
N ILE A 259 5.13 5.84 16.92
CA ILE A 259 4.72 6.54 15.71
C ILE A 259 3.52 5.82 15.07
N PRO A 260 2.31 6.41 15.09
CA PRO A 260 1.14 5.80 14.46
C PRO A 260 1.25 5.83 12.93
N PHE A 261 0.76 4.77 12.27
CA PHE A 261 0.73 4.68 10.81
C PHE A 261 -0.49 3.88 10.30
N GLY A 262 -0.60 3.72 8.97
CA GLY A 262 -1.64 2.95 8.33
C GLY A 262 -2.97 3.68 8.13
N ILE A 263 -4.05 2.91 7.94
CA ILE A 263 -5.32 3.39 7.39
C ILE A 263 -6.07 4.41 8.29
N ARG A 264 -5.77 4.43 9.60
CA ARG A 264 -6.28 5.43 10.56
C ARG A 264 -5.73 6.83 10.26
N LEU A 265 -4.42 6.96 10.03
CA LEU A 265 -3.77 8.22 9.66
C LEU A 265 -4.20 8.75 8.27
N LEU A 266 -4.80 7.88 7.44
CA LEU A 266 -5.41 8.24 6.15
C LEU A 266 -6.90 8.63 6.27
N GLY A 267 -7.49 8.60 7.47
CA GLY A 267 -8.90 8.92 7.71
C GLY A 267 -9.88 7.89 7.13
N MET A 268 -9.42 6.68 6.78
CA MET A 268 -10.21 5.66 6.06
C MET A 268 -10.49 4.41 6.91
N ALA A 269 -10.26 4.48 8.23
CA ALA A 269 -10.42 3.35 9.12
C ALA A 269 -11.90 3.04 9.44
N HIS A 270 -12.25 1.77 9.44
CA HIS A 270 -13.48 1.27 10.07
C HIS A 270 -13.34 1.33 11.61
N PRO A 271 -14.40 1.55 12.41
CA PRO A 271 -14.28 1.72 13.88
C PRO A 271 -13.55 0.58 14.61
N LYS A 272 -13.63 -0.65 14.09
CA LYS A 272 -12.96 -1.83 14.68
C LYS A 272 -11.50 -2.01 14.25
N THR A 273 -10.94 -1.12 13.43
CA THR A 273 -9.56 -1.23 12.95
C THR A 273 -8.60 -0.99 14.10
N ALA A 274 -7.56 -1.82 14.23
CA ALA A 274 -6.52 -1.60 15.24
C ALA A 274 -5.69 -0.34 14.93
N ILE A 275 -5.09 0.25 15.97
CA ILE A 275 -4.02 1.24 15.83
C ILE A 275 -2.75 0.48 15.42
N TYR A 276 -2.10 0.91 14.34
CA TYR A 276 -0.78 0.41 13.97
C TYR A 276 0.28 1.42 14.42
N MET A 277 1.22 0.94 15.22
CA MET A 277 2.28 1.72 15.85
C MET A 277 3.64 1.18 15.42
N PHE A 278 4.56 2.07 15.08
CA PHE A 278 5.98 1.75 15.02
C PHE A 278 6.63 2.18 16.34
N PHE A 279 7.28 1.24 17.03
CA PHE A 279 8.10 1.56 18.19
C PHE A 279 9.53 1.85 17.72
N ASP A 280 9.91 3.13 17.80
CA ASP A 280 11.29 3.56 17.65
C ASP A 280 11.97 3.46 19.01
N SER A 281 13.02 2.66 19.13
CA SER A 281 13.90 2.61 20.30
C SER A 281 14.89 3.78 20.34
N GLY A 282 14.76 4.75 19.42
CA GLY A 282 15.65 5.88 19.19
C GLY A 282 16.75 5.61 18.17
N ASN A 283 16.77 4.44 17.53
CA ASN A 283 17.85 3.99 16.64
C ASN A 283 17.38 3.08 15.48
N ASN A 284 16.20 2.46 15.54
CA ASN A 284 15.75 1.45 14.56
C ASN A 284 14.95 2.03 13.39
N TYR A 285 14.47 3.28 13.45
CA TYR A 285 13.67 3.88 12.36
C TYR A 285 14.36 3.82 10.98
N PHE A 286 15.67 4.08 10.91
CA PHE A 286 16.43 4.13 9.65
C PHE A 286 17.12 2.82 9.26
N GLN A 287 16.97 1.74 10.04
CA GLN A 287 17.76 0.52 9.90
C GLN A 287 17.34 -0.40 8.73
N SER A 288 18.31 -1.21 8.27
CA SER A 288 18.10 -2.28 7.28
C SER A 288 17.31 -3.46 7.88
N THR A 289 16.26 -3.87 7.17
CA THR A 289 15.33 -4.95 7.57
C THR A 289 16.06 -6.24 7.94
N ASN A 290 17.08 -6.63 7.17
CA ASN A 290 17.76 -7.93 7.31
C ASN A 290 18.91 -7.91 8.33
N GLU A 291 19.67 -6.82 8.41
CA GLU A 291 20.89 -6.73 9.21
C GLU A 291 20.59 -6.59 10.70
N THR A 292 19.39 -6.09 11.06
CA THR A 292 19.04 -5.78 12.46
C THR A 292 18.00 -6.72 13.05
N LYS A 293 17.70 -7.86 12.41
CA LYS A 293 16.68 -8.82 12.89
C LYS A 293 16.89 -9.25 14.35
N HIS A 294 18.13 -9.44 14.80
CA HIS A 294 18.40 -9.76 16.20
C HIS A 294 17.97 -8.63 17.16
N ILE A 295 18.24 -7.37 16.78
CA ILE A 295 17.85 -6.17 17.52
C ILE A 295 16.31 -6.04 17.53
N GLN A 296 15.65 -6.25 16.39
CA GLN A 296 14.19 -6.25 16.28
C GLN A 296 13.55 -7.29 17.21
N THR A 297 14.06 -8.53 17.22
CA THR A 297 13.61 -9.58 18.15
C THR A 297 13.86 -9.23 19.63
N GLN A 298 14.98 -8.56 19.96
CA GLN A 298 15.23 -8.08 21.32
C GLN A 298 14.21 -7.01 21.73
N ILE A 299 14.03 -5.96 20.91
CA ILE A 299 13.06 -4.89 21.15
C ILE A 299 11.65 -5.48 21.32
N ARG A 300 11.22 -6.36 20.42
CA ARG A 300 9.91 -7.03 20.47
C ARG A 300 9.68 -7.75 21.81
N LYS A 301 10.66 -8.53 22.28
CA LYS A 301 10.58 -9.25 23.55
C LYS A 301 10.50 -8.30 24.74
N THR A 302 11.30 -7.24 24.74
CA THR A 302 11.28 -6.22 25.80
C THR A 302 9.92 -5.50 25.83
N VAL A 303 9.40 -5.09 24.68
CA VAL A 303 8.07 -4.45 24.57
C VAL A 303 6.96 -5.40 25.01
N PHE A 304 6.97 -6.66 24.57
CA PHE A 304 6.01 -7.67 25.01
C PHE A 304 6.02 -7.86 26.53
N GLU A 305 7.20 -8.03 27.14
CA GLU A 305 7.33 -8.27 28.57
C GLU A 305 6.98 -7.04 29.44
N THR A 306 7.16 -5.83 28.92
CA THR A 306 6.76 -4.58 29.59
C THR A 306 5.26 -4.34 29.46
N ILE A 307 4.70 -4.39 28.25
CA ILE A 307 3.26 -4.20 27.99
C ILE A 307 2.42 -5.29 28.67
N ARG A 308 2.93 -6.52 28.82
CA ARG A 308 2.28 -7.58 29.60
C ARG A 308 2.16 -7.28 31.10
N LYS A 309 2.97 -6.35 31.63
CA LYS A 309 3.09 -6.06 33.06
C LYS A 309 2.65 -4.66 33.48
N CYS A 310 2.42 -3.74 32.53
CA CYS A 310 2.05 -2.35 32.83
C CYS A 310 0.67 -2.19 33.50
N GLY A 311 -0.22 -3.18 33.40
CA GLY A 311 -1.58 -3.10 33.94
C GLY A 311 -2.54 -2.21 33.13
N HIS A 312 -2.04 -1.46 32.15
CA HIS A 312 -2.81 -0.63 31.22
C HIS A 312 -3.19 -1.37 29.92
N CYS A 313 -2.81 -2.65 29.77
CA CYS A 313 -2.99 -3.44 28.57
C CYS A 313 -3.52 -4.85 28.86
N GLU A 314 -4.51 -5.25 28.08
CA GLU A 314 -5.19 -6.56 28.11
C GLU A 314 -4.91 -7.37 26.83
N ASP A 315 -5.22 -8.67 26.84
CA ASP A 315 -5.11 -9.56 25.68
C ASP A 315 -3.76 -9.53 24.93
N VAL A 316 -2.66 -9.29 25.66
CA VAL A 316 -1.31 -9.14 25.12
C VAL A 316 -0.78 -10.44 24.49
N ARG A 317 -0.35 -10.39 23.22
CA ARG A 317 0.21 -11.51 22.44
C ARG A 317 1.50 -11.11 21.72
N ASP A 318 2.50 -12.00 21.78
CA ASP A 318 3.69 -11.94 20.92
C ASP A 318 3.42 -12.69 19.61
N TRP A 319 3.79 -12.09 18.48
CA TRP A 319 3.72 -12.71 17.15
C TRP A 319 5.12 -12.73 16.55
N ASP A 320 5.85 -13.80 16.83
CA ASP A 320 7.27 -13.95 16.51
C ASP A 320 7.54 -13.95 14.99
N VAL A 321 6.72 -14.66 14.21
CA VAL A 321 6.85 -14.73 12.74
C VAL A 321 6.55 -13.38 12.07
N GLN A 322 5.66 -12.58 12.63
CA GLN A 322 5.26 -11.28 12.10
C GLN A 322 6.04 -10.09 12.70
N GLU A 323 6.95 -10.35 13.64
CA GLU A 323 7.72 -9.34 14.39
C GLU A 323 6.83 -8.19 14.93
N MET A 324 5.71 -8.57 15.57
CA MET A 324 4.73 -7.62 16.13
C MET A 324 4.20 -8.06 17.51
N VAL A 325 3.77 -7.09 18.32
CA VAL A 325 3.05 -7.32 19.58
C VAL A 325 1.66 -6.74 19.45
N THR A 326 0.63 -7.48 19.89
CA THR A 326 -0.77 -7.02 19.85
C THR A 326 -1.40 -7.05 21.23
N PHE A 327 -2.21 -6.04 21.57
CA PHE A 327 -2.92 -5.94 22.84
C PHE A 327 -4.16 -5.06 22.69
N MET A 328 -5.04 -5.08 23.69
CA MET A 328 -6.10 -4.09 23.87
C MET A 328 -5.66 -3.08 24.93
N HIS A 329 -5.64 -1.80 24.60
CA HIS A 329 -5.33 -0.75 25.58
C HIS A 329 -6.54 -0.48 26.47
N SER A 330 -6.40 -0.69 27.77
CA SER A 330 -7.52 -0.77 28.72
C SER A 330 -8.29 0.54 28.88
N GLU A 331 -7.62 1.68 28.86
CA GLU A 331 -8.29 2.98 29.02
C GLU A 331 -9.08 3.38 27.76
N THR A 332 -8.47 3.24 26.59
CA THR A 332 -9.08 3.73 25.34
C THR A 332 -9.96 2.68 24.65
N GLN A 333 -9.91 1.43 25.12
CA GLN A 333 -10.59 0.26 24.56
C GLN A 333 -10.26 0.03 23.07
N MET A 334 -9.01 0.34 22.69
CA MET A 334 -8.51 0.21 21.31
C MET A 334 -7.58 -0.98 21.18
N ASN A 335 -7.78 -1.78 20.13
CA ASN A 335 -6.82 -2.80 19.72
C ASN A 335 -5.58 -2.11 19.14
N CYS A 336 -4.40 -2.51 19.60
CA CYS A 336 -3.11 -1.95 19.21
C CYS A 336 -2.23 -3.05 18.59
N VAL A 337 -1.46 -2.68 17.58
CA VAL A 337 -0.44 -3.51 16.92
C VAL A 337 0.85 -2.71 16.87
N VAL A 338 1.86 -3.14 17.63
CA VAL A 338 3.18 -2.49 17.66
C VAL A 338 4.17 -3.32 16.84
N THR A 339 4.96 -2.63 16.01
CA THR A 339 5.96 -3.21 15.10
C THR A 339 7.32 -2.53 15.31
N PHE A 340 8.41 -3.26 15.00
CA PHE A 340 9.77 -2.91 15.47
C PHE A 340 10.82 -2.82 14.36
N VAL A 341 10.44 -3.06 13.10
CA VAL A 341 11.38 -3.28 11.98
C VAL A 341 12.12 -2.00 11.58
N ASN A 342 11.43 -1.06 10.91
CA ASN A 342 11.93 0.25 10.49
C ASN A 342 10.78 1.17 10.06
N GLY A 343 11.12 2.40 9.65
CA GLY A 343 10.18 3.45 9.28
C GLY A 343 9.47 3.30 7.92
N PHE A 344 9.70 2.25 7.13
CA PHE A 344 9.10 2.14 5.78
C PHE A 344 7.56 2.24 5.82
N ARG A 345 6.90 1.55 6.76
CA ARG A 345 5.43 1.58 6.88
C ARG A 345 4.87 2.96 7.21
N HIS A 346 5.63 3.73 8.01
CA HIS A 346 5.29 5.12 8.32
C HIS A 346 5.48 6.01 7.08
N GLN A 347 6.65 5.97 6.42
CA GLN A 347 6.88 6.75 5.19
C GLN A 347 5.88 6.43 4.08
N ASN A 348 5.57 5.16 3.86
CA ASN A 348 4.53 4.74 2.91
C ASN A 348 3.16 5.33 3.26
N THR A 349 2.82 5.42 4.55
CA THR A 349 1.57 6.06 5.00
C THR A 349 1.59 7.57 4.73
N LEU A 350 2.72 8.25 5.00
CA LEU A 350 2.87 9.67 4.67
C LEU A 350 2.78 9.92 3.16
N LEU A 351 3.36 9.07 2.33
CA LEU A 351 3.25 9.16 0.87
C LEU A 351 1.80 9.04 0.40
N LEU A 352 1.06 8.04 0.90
CA LEU A 352 -0.37 7.89 0.62
C LEU A 352 -1.17 9.12 1.10
N LYS A 353 -0.83 9.69 2.26
CA LYS A 353 -1.44 10.91 2.80
C LYS A 353 -1.21 12.12 1.90
N SER A 354 -0.03 12.27 1.31
CA SER A 354 0.28 13.29 0.30
C SER A 354 -0.51 13.08 -1.00
N TYR A 355 -0.63 11.84 -1.49
CA TYR A 355 -1.46 11.54 -2.67
C TYR A 355 -2.94 11.89 -2.46
N LEU A 356 -3.48 11.70 -1.25
CA LEU A 356 -4.86 12.09 -0.91
C LEU A 356 -5.12 13.61 -0.99
N GLN A 357 -4.08 14.45 -0.98
CA GLN A 357 -4.24 15.91 -1.14
C GLN A 357 -4.39 16.34 -2.61
N ILE A 358 -4.08 15.46 -3.58
CA ILE A 358 -4.01 15.83 -5.00
C ILE A 358 -5.40 15.88 -5.63
N ASP A 359 -6.22 14.85 -5.40
CA ASP A 359 -7.57 14.76 -5.97
C ASP A 359 -8.54 14.10 -4.99
N LYS A 360 -9.62 14.82 -4.68
CA LYS A 360 -10.72 14.38 -3.79
C LYS A 360 -11.36 13.04 -4.19
N ARG A 361 -11.28 12.65 -5.47
CA ARG A 361 -11.81 11.36 -5.97
C ARG A 361 -11.00 10.17 -5.46
N LEU A 362 -9.71 10.35 -5.13
CA LEU A 362 -8.84 9.26 -4.69
C LEU A 362 -9.36 8.58 -3.43
N ARG A 363 -9.70 9.36 -2.39
CA ARG A 363 -10.28 8.86 -1.14
C ARG A 363 -11.53 8.01 -1.39
N LEU A 364 -12.43 8.50 -2.25
CA LEU A 364 -13.70 7.85 -2.57
C LEU A 364 -13.46 6.52 -3.31
N LEU A 365 -12.51 6.50 -4.25
CA LEU A 365 -12.12 5.27 -4.94
C LEU A 365 -11.50 4.24 -3.99
N MET A 366 -10.61 4.66 -3.08
CA MET A 366 -10.01 3.79 -2.06
C MET A 366 -11.07 3.16 -1.15
N LEU A 367 -12.04 3.95 -0.67
CA LEU A 367 -13.15 3.45 0.16
C LEU A 367 -14.05 2.48 -0.62
N LEU A 368 -14.50 2.85 -1.83
CA LEU A 368 -15.40 2.03 -2.64
C LEU A 368 -14.76 0.70 -3.05
N ILE A 369 -13.53 0.73 -3.58
CA ILE A 369 -12.86 -0.48 -4.05
C ILE A 369 -12.49 -1.38 -2.87
N GLY A 370 -12.12 -0.80 -1.72
CA GLY A 370 -11.95 -1.56 -0.47
C GLY A 370 -13.22 -2.29 -0.03
N ASP A 371 -14.37 -1.61 -0.04
CA ASP A 371 -15.66 -2.21 0.33
C ASP A 371 -16.14 -3.26 -0.68
N MET A 372 -15.88 -3.08 -1.99
CA MET A 372 -16.12 -4.10 -3.02
C MET A 372 -15.32 -5.38 -2.75
N VAL A 373 -14.02 -5.27 -2.45
CA VAL A 373 -13.11 -6.40 -2.16
C VAL A 373 -13.50 -7.11 -0.86
N TYR A 374 -14.06 -6.38 0.12
CA TYR A 374 -14.62 -6.96 1.34
C TYR A 374 -15.93 -7.71 1.07
N ARG A 375 -16.86 -7.15 0.28
CA ARG A 375 -18.15 -7.79 -0.07
C ARG A 375 -17.98 -9.02 -0.96
N TYR A 376 -16.96 -9.05 -1.83
CA TYR A 376 -16.74 -10.15 -2.76
C TYR A 376 -15.91 -11.27 -2.14
N HIS A 377 -16.57 -12.14 -1.36
CA HIS A 377 -15.99 -13.31 -0.67
C HIS A 377 -14.91 -13.00 0.40
N ASP A 378 -14.84 -11.74 0.86
CA ASP A 378 -13.82 -11.25 1.81
C ASP A 378 -12.38 -11.67 1.42
N ILE A 379 -11.98 -11.33 0.19
CA ILE A 379 -10.58 -11.43 -0.24
C ILE A 379 -9.70 -10.30 0.32
N SER A 380 -10.26 -9.42 1.16
CA SER A 380 -9.59 -8.28 1.81
C SER A 380 -8.38 -8.69 2.68
N LYS A 381 -8.38 -9.91 3.22
CA LYS A 381 -7.25 -10.47 3.96
C LYS A 381 -5.98 -10.73 3.11
N TYR A 382 -6.13 -10.78 1.78
CA TYR A 382 -5.02 -10.94 0.83
C TYR A 382 -4.75 -9.63 0.09
N PHE A 383 -5.79 -9.08 -0.55
CA PHE A 383 -5.77 -7.73 -1.12
C PHE A 383 -6.01 -6.70 -0.02
N THR A 384 -4.97 -6.49 0.80
CA THR A 384 -5.02 -5.52 1.90
C THR A 384 -5.30 -4.12 1.38
N SER A 385 -5.88 -3.25 2.22
CA SER A 385 -6.14 -1.86 1.86
C SER A 385 -4.89 -1.13 1.35
N TYR A 386 -3.70 -1.47 1.85
CA TYR A 386 -2.44 -0.91 1.35
C TYR A 386 -2.16 -1.33 -0.11
N VAL A 387 -2.25 -2.62 -0.41
CA VAL A 387 -2.10 -3.17 -1.77
C VAL A 387 -3.09 -2.52 -2.74
N LEU A 388 -4.36 -2.43 -2.35
CA LEU A 388 -5.39 -1.76 -3.14
C LEU A 388 -5.10 -0.27 -3.37
N ASN A 389 -4.65 0.46 -2.35
CA ASN A 389 -4.32 1.87 -2.47
C ASN A 389 -3.20 2.12 -3.50
N ILE A 390 -2.16 1.28 -3.51
CA ILE A 390 -1.08 1.34 -4.52
C ILE A 390 -1.63 1.00 -5.92
N MET A 391 -2.49 -0.03 -6.03
CA MET A 391 -3.16 -0.38 -7.31
C MET A 391 -4.05 0.74 -7.85
N ILE A 392 -4.76 1.45 -6.99
CA ILE A 392 -5.65 2.57 -7.36
C ILE A 392 -4.82 3.79 -7.79
N ILE A 393 -3.75 4.12 -7.06
CA ILE A 393 -2.85 5.23 -7.44
C ILE A 393 -2.20 4.94 -8.80
N MET A 394 -1.68 3.72 -9.02
CA MET A 394 -1.08 3.33 -10.29
C MET A 394 -2.10 3.36 -11.45
N PHE A 395 -3.36 2.97 -11.19
CA PHE A 395 -4.42 3.10 -12.20
C PHE A 395 -4.64 4.56 -12.58
N LEU A 396 -4.75 5.47 -11.61
CA LEU A 396 -4.95 6.91 -11.85
C LEU A 396 -3.73 7.62 -12.46
N GLN A 397 -2.55 7.01 -12.39
CA GLN A 397 -1.35 7.43 -13.13
C GLN A 397 -1.33 6.94 -14.59
N ARG A 398 -2.08 5.86 -14.92
CA ARG A 398 -2.03 5.16 -16.23
C ARG A 398 -3.30 5.32 -17.10
N ILE A 399 -4.36 5.94 -16.60
CA ILE A 399 -5.49 6.39 -17.43
C ILE A 399 -5.05 7.43 -18.47
N SER A 400 -5.81 7.57 -19.56
CA SER A 400 -5.46 8.41 -20.72
C SER A 400 -5.22 9.89 -20.39
N GLU A 401 -5.93 10.41 -19.39
CA GLU A 401 -5.69 11.71 -18.76
C GLU A 401 -5.33 11.45 -17.30
N PRO A 402 -4.04 11.38 -16.93
CA PRO A 402 -3.61 11.06 -15.58
C PRO A 402 -4.20 12.02 -14.53
N ILE A 403 -4.71 11.44 -13.44
CA ILE A 403 -5.22 12.20 -12.28
C ILE A 403 -4.11 12.42 -11.26
N LEU A 404 -3.17 11.47 -11.13
CA LEU A 404 -2.07 11.53 -10.18
C LEU A 404 -0.71 11.47 -10.90
N PRO A 405 0.30 12.21 -10.45
CA PRO A 405 1.68 12.06 -10.92
C PRO A 405 2.29 10.75 -10.39
N THR A 406 3.32 10.24 -11.07
CA THR A 406 4.19 9.19 -10.54
C THR A 406 5.15 9.73 -9.48
N LEU A 407 5.65 8.87 -8.59
CA LEU A 407 6.59 9.29 -7.55
C LEU A 407 7.92 9.80 -8.15
N SER A 408 8.37 9.26 -9.28
CA SER A 408 9.53 9.81 -10.00
C SER A 408 9.23 11.19 -10.59
N GLN A 409 8.07 11.40 -11.24
CA GLN A 409 7.70 12.74 -11.71
C GLN A 409 7.68 13.77 -10.59
N LEU A 410 7.20 13.41 -9.39
CA LEU A 410 7.28 14.29 -8.22
C LEU A 410 8.73 14.60 -7.84
N ARG A 411 9.59 13.57 -7.72
CA ARG A 411 11.01 13.71 -7.39
C ARG A 411 11.82 14.50 -8.43
N GLU A 412 11.45 14.43 -9.70
CA GLU A 412 12.09 15.19 -10.80
C GLU A 412 11.60 16.63 -10.89
N SER A 413 10.33 16.89 -10.54
CA SER A 413 9.70 18.21 -10.71
C SER A 413 9.89 19.15 -9.51
N PHE A 414 10.18 18.63 -8.32
CA PHE A 414 10.22 19.42 -7.08
C PHE A 414 11.39 19.02 -6.17
N PRO A 415 12.03 19.97 -5.45
CA PRO A 415 13.06 19.66 -4.47
C PRO A 415 12.49 18.90 -3.28
N PHE A 416 13.30 18.02 -2.69
CA PHE A 416 12.94 17.28 -1.48
C PHE A 416 14.18 16.93 -0.65
N GLU A 417 13.97 16.73 0.65
CA GLU A 417 14.98 16.20 1.57
C GLU A 417 15.15 14.70 1.33
N LYS A 418 16.40 14.25 1.16
CA LYS A 418 16.72 12.82 1.10
C LYS A 418 16.46 12.16 2.45
N VAL A 419 15.90 10.95 2.44
CA VAL A 419 15.63 10.16 3.65
C VAL A 419 16.02 8.72 3.35
N SER A 420 17.14 8.25 3.89
CA SER A 420 17.56 6.86 3.73
C SER A 420 16.98 5.98 4.84
N ILE A 421 16.21 4.95 4.49
CA ILE A 421 15.78 3.89 5.41
C ILE A 421 16.26 2.57 4.83
N GLY A 422 17.03 1.80 5.59
CA GLY A 422 17.54 0.50 5.16
C GLY A 422 18.35 0.54 3.85
N GLY A 423 18.98 1.67 3.53
CA GLY A 423 19.72 1.89 2.28
C GLY A 423 18.87 2.40 1.11
N PHE A 424 17.55 2.54 1.27
CA PHE A 424 16.64 3.00 0.22
C PHE A 424 16.22 4.47 0.39
N GLU A 425 16.21 5.21 -0.73
CA GLU A 425 15.73 6.59 -0.77
C GLU A 425 14.20 6.65 -0.61
N CYS A 426 13.79 7.09 0.57
CA CYS A 426 12.41 7.32 1.00
C CYS A 426 11.99 8.79 0.91
N GLY A 427 12.92 9.70 0.60
CA GLY A 427 12.64 11.13 0.45
C GLY A 427 11.74 11.40 -0.76
N TYR A 428 10.80 12.32 -0.59
CA TYR A 428 9.91 12.79 -1.65
C TYR A 428 9.39 14.19 -1.30
N PRO A 429 8.94 15.00 -2.28
CA PRO A 429 8.41 16.33 -1.99
C PRO A 429 7.16 16.22 -1.12
N LYS A 430 7.16 16.86 0.06
CA LYS A 430 6.00 16.84 0.98
C LYS A 430 4.93 17.85 0.60
N ASN A 431 5.35 19.00 0.06
CA ASN A 431 4.51 20.08 -0.45
C ASN A 431 4.82 20.26 -1.94
N PHE A 432 3.83 20.03 -2.81
CA PHE A 432 3.98 20.22 -4.25
C PHE A 432 2.72 20.87 -4.81
N PRO A 433 2.82 22.03 -5.50
CA PRO A 433 1.69 22.68 -6.15
C PRO A 433 1.35 21.95 -7.46
N VAL A 434 0.60 20.85 -7.36
CA VAL A 434 0.03 20.18 -8.53
C VAL A 434 -1.23 20.93 -8.97
N SER A 435 -1.28 21.33 -10.24
CA SER A 435 -2.48 21.90 -10.85
C SER A 435 -3.64 20.89 -10.77
N PRO A 436 -4.90 21.34 -10.60
CA PRO A 436 -6.05 20.43 -10.63
C PRO A 436 -6.04 19.56 -11.89
N SER A 437 -6.34 18.27 -11.74
CA SER A 437 -6.38 17.35 -12.88
C SER A 437 -7.36 17.83 -13.94
N THR A 438 -6.93 17.80 -15.21
CA THR A 438 -7.76 18.06 -16.38
C THR A 438 -8.79 16.97 -16.63
N ASN A 439 -8.63 15.80 -16.01
CA ASN A 439 -9.56 14.69 -16.15
C ASN A 439 -10.87 14.96 -15.41
N HIS A 440 -11.98 15.03 -16.13
CA HIS A 440 -13.32 15.32 -15.59
C HIS A 440 -14.20 14.07 -15.36
N SER A 441 -13.63 12.86 -15.41
CA SER A 441 -14.37 11.62 -15.16
C SER A 441 -14.96 11.57 -13.76
N SER A 442 -16.23 11.16 -13.67
CA SER A 442 -16.94 10.97 -12.41
C SER A 442 -16.47 9.71 -11.67
N VAL A 443 -16.82 9.59 -10.39
CA VAL A 443 -16.38 8.46 -9.55
C VAL A 443 -16.93 7.13 -10.08
N GLU A 444 -18.20 7.09 -10.51
CA GLU A 444 -18.79 5.89 -11.13
C GLU A 444 -17.99 5.41 -12.35
N ARG A 445 -17.54 6.36 -13.19
CA ARG A 445 -16.75 6.07 -14.39
C ARG A 445 -15.35 5.58 -14.04
N LEU A 446 -14.70 6.19 -13.04
CA LEU A 446 -13.38 5.77 -12.59
C LEU A 446 -13.41 4.37 -11.92
N VAL A 447 -14.47 4.00 -11.20
CA VAL A 447 -14.65 2.61 -10.70
C VAL A 447 -14.83 1.63 -11.87
N LYS A 448 -15.65 1.99 -12.87
CA LYS A 448 -15.85 1.18 -14.09
C LYS A 448 -14.55 0.98 -14.86
N GLU A 449 -13.75 2.03 -15.02
CA GLU A 449 -12.46 2.01 -15.72
C GLU A 449 -11.39 1.25 -14.91
N PHE A 450 -11.33 1.40 -13.58
CA PHE A 450 -10.46 0.57 -12.71
C PHE A 450 -10.76 -0.92 -12.89
N CYS A 451 -12.04 -1.29 -12.91
CA CYS A 451 -12.47 -2.67 -13.11
C CYS A 451 -12.16 -3.17 -14.54
N ALA A 452 -12.33 -2.32 -15.57
CA ALA A 452 -11.96 -2.63 -16.94
C ALA A 452 -10.45 -2.81 -17.13
N PHE A 453 -9.65 -2.06 -16.38
CA PHE A 453 -8.20 -2.14 -16.36
C PHE A 453 -7.74 -3.45 -15.71
N TYR A 454 -8.11 -3.70 -14.45
CA TYR A 454 -7.55 -4.82 -13.68
C TYR A 454 -8.08 -6.20 -14.04
N LYS A 455 -9.29 -6.32 -14.63
CA LYS A 455 -9.75 -7.60 -15.19
C LYS A 455 -8.90 -8.08 -16.38
N ASN A 456 -8.23 -7.15 -17.07
CA ASN A 456 -7.42 -7.40 -18.27
C ASN A 456 -5.90 -7.20 -18.03
N PHE A 457 -5.49 -6.74 -16.84
CA PHE A 457 -4.10 -6.42 -16.54
C PHE A 457 -3.22 -7.68 -16.60
N ASN A 458 -2.08 -7.58 -17.29
CA ASN A 458 -1.21 -8.73 -17.51
C ASN A 458 -0.28 -8.94 -16.31
N PHE A 459 -0.84 -9.47 -15.22
CA PHE A 459 -0.09 -9.80 -14.01
C PHE A 459 1.09 -10.77 -14.23
N GLU A 460 1.13 -11.53 -15.34
CA GLU A 460 2.27 -12.42 -15.67
C GLU A 460 3.49 -11.67 -16.24
N LYS A 461 3.30 -10.47 -16.81
CA LYS A 461 4.37 -9.69 -17.47
C LYS A 461 4.63 -8.34 -16.80
N ASP A 462 3.61 -7.77 -16.19
CA ASP A 462 3.63 -6.41 -15.66
C ASP A 462 3.65 -6.44 -14.14
N ILE A 463 4.16 -5.37 -13.53
CA ILE A 463 4.04 -5.13 -12.09
C ILE A 463 3.22 -3.87 -11.84
N VAL A 464 2.57 -3.81 -10.69
CA VAL A 464 1.95 -2.59 -10.19
C VAL A 464 3.01 -1.81 -9.43
N SER A 465 3.33 -0.60 -9.86
CA SER A 465 4.28 0.29 -9.18
C SER A 465 3.91 1.74 -9.43
N ILE A 466 3.96 2.56 -8.38
CA ILE A 466 3.65 4.00 -8.47
C ILE A 466 4.89 4.87 -8.76
N LEU A 467 6.04 4.24 -9.02
CA LEU A 467 7.30 4.93 -9.23
C LEU A 467 7.36 5.64 -10.58
N GLY A 468 6.91 5.01 -11.66
CA GLY A 468 7.13 5.52 -13.02
C GLY A 468 6.19 4.90 -14.05
N PRO A 469 6.55 4.96 -15.36
CA PRO A 469 5.76 4.34 -16.43
C PRO A 469 5.71 2.81 -16.29
N GLU A 470 4.96 2.16 -17.18
CA GLU A 470 4.72 0.72 -17.20
C GLU A 470 5.96 -0.16 -16.94
N LEU A 471 6.08 -0.66 -15.71
CA LEU A 471 7.17 -1.53 -15.29
C LEU A 471 6.86 -3.00 -15.58
N LYS A 472 7.85 -3.71 -16.12
CA LYS A 472 7.77 -5.13 -16.47
C LYS A 472 8.46 -5.99 -15.43
N ARG A 473 7.97 -7.21 -15.22
CA ARG A 473 8.61 -8.21 -14.34
C ARG A 473 10.05 -8.50 -14.77
N SER A 474 10.28 -8.61 -16.07
CA SER A 474 11.61 -8.73 -16.69
C SER A 474 12.62 -7.66 -16.25
N MET A 475 12.21 -6.49 -15.72
CA MET A 475 13.16 -5.54 -15.15
C MET A 475 13.79 -6.05 -13.83
N PHE A 476 13.03 -6.79 -13.04
CA PHE A 476 13.38 -7.24 -11.67
C PHE A 476 13.77 -8.71 -11.58
N CYS A 477 13.44 -9.49 -12.61
CA CYS A 477 13.53 -10.94 -12.64
C CYS A 477 14.23 -11.37 -13.95
N PRO A 478 15.14 -12.35 -13.95
CA PRO A 478 15.74 -12.86 -15.19
C PRO A 478 14.68 -13.37 -16.20
N PRO A 479 14.85 -13.14 -17.52
CA PRO A 479 15.93 -12.39 -18.16
C PRO A 479 15.76 -10.87 -18.00
N TYR A 480 16.82 -10.20 -17.55
CA TYR A 480 16.77 -8.77 -17.22
C TYR A 480 16.62 -7.88 -18.46
N GLU A 481 15.47 -7.23 -18.63
CA GLU A 481 15.25 -6.24 -19.68
C GLU A 481 15.86 -4.88 -19.31
N ILE A 482 16.56 -4.26 -20.26
CA ILE A 482 17.17 -2.94 -20.12
C ILE A 482 16.17 -1.89 -20.60
N ILE A 483 15.59 -1.15 -19.67
CA ILE A 483 14.66 -0.05 -19.94
C ILE A 483 15.15 1.17 -19.16
N SER A 484 15.04 2.35 -19.77
CA SER A 484 15.41 3.61 -19.11
C SER A 484 14.46 3.89 -17.95
N THR A 485 15.02 4.01 -16.75
CA THR A 485 14.30 4.39 -15.53
C THR A 485 15.03 5.54 -14.85
N THR A 486 14.32 6.18 -13.94
CA THR A 486 14.71 7.33 -13.12
C THR A 486 15.27 6.87 -11.76
N GLU A 487 15.97 7.74 -11.03
CA GLU A 487 16.40 7.41 -9.67
C GLU A 487 15.25 7.48 -8.65
N PRO A 488 15.25 6.65 -7.57
CA PRO A 488 16.27 5.67 -7.17
C PRO A 488 16.17 4.30 -7.88
N LEU A 489 15.19 4.11 -8.78
CA LEU A 489 14.93 2.82 -9.42
C LEU A 489 16.07 2.41 -10.37
N HIS A 490 16.67 3.38 -11.06
CA HIS A 490 17.78 3.16 -11.98
C HIS A 490 18.97 2.48 -11.30
N SER A 491 19.48 3.05 -10.19
CA SER A 491 20.60 2.48 -9.44
C SER A 491 20.28 1.08 -8.91
N TYR A 492 19.08 0.86 -8.36
CA TYR A 492 18.67 -0.47 -7.88
C TYR A 492 18.64 -1.54 -9.00
N LEU A 493 18.03 -1.20 -10.15
CA LEU A 493 17.99 -2.12 -11.30
C LEU A 493 19.39 -2.32 -11.92
N ALA A 494 20.30 -1.34 -11.83
CA ALA A 494 21.68 -1.49 -12.26
C ALA A 494 22.44 -2.49 -11.37
N SER A 495 22.37 -2.35 -10.05
CA SER A 495 22.98 -3.28 -9.09
C SER A 495 22.41 -4.71 -9.20
N LEU A 496 21.10 -4.86 -9.48
CA LEU A 496 20.51 -6.18 -9.75
C LEU A 496 21.14 -6.87 -10.98
N ARG A 497 21.46 -6.10 -12.03
CA ARG A 497 22.02 -6.60 -13.29
C ARG A 497 23.53 -6.85 -13.22
N SER A 498 24.28 -6.04 -12.48
CA SER A 498 25.74 -6.23 -12.29
C SER A 498 26.07 -7.51 -11.49
N GLY A 499 25.07 -8.11 -10.83
CA GLY A 499 25.27 -9.27 -9.97
C GLY A 499 25.78 -8.90 -8.58
N GLU A 500 25.74 -7.62 -8.21
CA GLU A 500 25.96 -7.19 -6.83
C GLU A 500 25.03 -7.92 -5.86
N ASN A 501 25.48 -8.07 -4.62
CA ASN A 501 24.73 -8.74 -3.57
C ASN A 501 23.64 -7.83 -2.98
N VAL A 502 22.75 -7.32 -3.85
CA VAL A 502 21.59 -6.50 -3.45
C VAL A 502 20.35 -7.38 -3.19
N PRO A 503 19.46 -6.98 -2.26
CA PRO A 503 18.19 -7.66 -2.03
C PRO A 503 17.35 -7.80 -3.31
N LYS A 504 16.82 -8.99 -3.55
CA LYS A 504 16.05 -9.32 -4.78
C LYS A 504 14.57 -9.50 -4.47
N MET A 505 13.71 -8.97 -5.33
CA MET A 505 12.27 -9.15 -5.22
C MET A 505 11.85 -10.60 -5.52
N ASN A 506 10.91 -11.12 -4.72
CA ASN A 506 10.34 -12.44 -4.96
C ASN A 506 9.35 -12.40 -6.14
N CYS A 507 9.87 -12.68 -7.33
CA CYS A 507 9.12 -12.68 -8.58
C CYS A 507 8.20 -13.90 -8.77
N ASN A 508 8.29 -14.93 -7.93
CA ASN A 508 7.55 -16.20 -8.11
C ASN A 508 6.07 -16.12 -7.70
N LEU A 509 5.58 -14.91 -7.42
CA LEU A 509 4.22 -14.64 -6.96
C LEU A 509 3.35 -14.17 -8.13
N PRO A 510 2.06 -14.55 -8.17
CA PRO A 510 1.18 -14.23 -9.30
C PRO A 510 0.80 -12.75 -9.35
N VAL A 511 0.93 -12.00 -8.26
CA VAL A 511 0.80 -10.54 -8.22
C VAL A 511 2.08 -9.94 -7.65
N ILE A 512 2.57 -8.89 -8.31
CA ILE A 512 3.63 -8.03 -7.78
C ILE A 512 3.07 -6.61 -7.68
N VAL A 513 2.95 -6.12 -6.45
CA VAL A 513 2.70 -4.71 -6.13
C VAL A 513 3.93 -4.21 -5.42
N GLN A 514 4.76 -3.43 -6.14
CA GLN A 514 6.04 -2.98 -5.65
C GLN A 514 5.87 -1.97 -4.50
N GLU A 515 6.61 -2.15 -3.43
CA GLU A 515 6.76 -1.15 -2.38
C GLU A 515 7.41 0.14 -2.95
N PRO A 516 6.86 1.34 -2.69
CA PRO A 516 7.36 2.60 -3.29
C PRO A 516 8.79 2.98 -2.90
N PHE A 517 9.30 2.44 -1.79
CA PHE A 517 10.60 2.79 -1.22
C PHE A 517 11.53 1.59 -1.06
N GLU A 518 11.10 0.50 -0.40
CA GLU A 518 11.87 -0.75 -0.31
C GLU A 518 11.75 -1.50 -1.66
N LEU A 519 12.53 -1.08 -2.67
CA LEU A 519 12.30 -1.42 -4.09
C LEU A 519 12.36 -2.92 -4.41
N ASN A 520 12.93 -3.72 -3.52
CA ASN A 520 13.01 -5.18 -3.58
C ASN A 520 11.80 -5.90 -2.95
N SER A 521 10.81 -5.18 -2.43
CA SER A 521 9.69 -5.77 -1.67
C SER A 521 8.37 -5.76 -2.44
N ASN A 522 7.56 -6.79 -2.22
CA ASN A 522 6.26 -6.98 -2.84
C ASN A 522 5.15 -6.94 -1.78
N ALA A 523 4.35 -5.87 -1.78
CA ALA A 523 3.23 -5.70 -0.86
C ALA A 523 2.15 -6.81 -0.98
N ALA A 524 2.09 -7.50 -2.13
CA ALA A 524 1.10 -8.53 -2.45
C ALA A 524 1.54 -9.97 -2.17
N GLU A 525 2.52 -10.20 -1.29
CA GLU A 525 3.03 -11.54 -0.91
C GLU A 525 1.96 -12.58 -0.55
N LYS A 526 0.81 -12.15 -0.02
CA LYS A 526 -0.29 -13.03 0.37
C LYS A 526 -1.23 -13.40 -0.78
N VAL A 527 -1.12 -12.76 -1.94
CA VAL A 527 -2.00 -12.99 -3.08
C VAL A 527 -1.47 -14.15 -3.92
N ASN A 528 -2.17 -15.28 -3.85
CA ASN A 528 -1.95 -16.43 -4.74
C ASN A 528 -2.88 -16.39 -5.96
N LEU A 529 -2.71 -17.34 -6.88
CA LEU A 529 -3.39 -17.34 -8.18
C LEU A 529 -4.91 -17.45 -8.04
N THR A 530 -5.38 -18.22 -7.06
CA THR A 530 -6.81 -18.39 -6.79
C THR A 530 -7.45 -17.09 -6.30
N VAL A 531 -6.75 -16.36 -5.45
CA VAL A 531 -7.18 -15.04 -4.96
C VAL A 531 -7.17 -14.00 -6.10
N LEU A 532 -6.16 -14.05 -6.98
CA LEU A 532 -6.11 -13.21 -8.18
C LEU A 532 -7.27 -13.50 -9.15
N GLU A 533 -7.56 -14.77 -9.45
CA GLU A 533 -8.71 -15.16 -10.27
C GLU A 533 -10.01 -14.55 -9.73
N VAL A 534 -10.24 -14.64 -8.41
CA VAL A 534 -11.45 -14.10 -7.74
C VAL A 534 -11.50 -12.56 -7.78
N PHE A 535 -10.36 -11.88 -7.65
CA PHE A 535 -10.30 -10.43 -7.82
C PHE A 535 -10.61 -10.00 -9.27
N GLN A 536 -10.12 -10.74 -10.27
CA GLN A 536 -10.46 -10.47 -11.67
C GLN A 536 -11.93 -10.76 -11.98
N MET A 537 -12.54 -11.79 -11.36
CA MET A 537 -13.98 -12.02 -11.40
C MET A 537 -14.77 -10.86 -10.79
N MET A 538 -14.38 -10.35 -9.61
CA MET A 538 -14.98 -9.16 -9.00
C MET A 538 -14.95 -7.95 -9.93
N CYS A 539 -13.79 -7.67 -10.54
CA CYS A 539 -13.66 -6.58 -11.52
C CYS A 539 -14.54 -6.80 -12.76
N GLN A 540 -14.65 -8.03 -13.27
CA GLN A 540 -15.51 -8.35 -14.40
C GLN A 540 -17.01 -8.20 -14.05
N ASP A 541 -17.43 -8.58 -12.85
CA ASP A 541 -18.81 -8.40 -12.37
C ASP A 541 -19.16 -6.93 -12.15
N ALA A 542 -18.30 -6.19 -11.44
CA ALA A 542 -18.47 -4.75 -11.23
C ALA A 542 -18.54 -3.98 -12.56
N TYR A 543 -17.65 -4.31 -13.52
CA TYR A 543 -17.69 -3.74 -14.87
C TYR A 543 -19.01 -4.04 -15.59
N ASN A 544 -19.51 -5.27 -15.51
CA ASN A 544 -20.77 -5.68 -16.15
C ASN A 544 -21.99 -4.99 -15.52
N ILE A 545 -21.99 -4.76 -14.21
CA ILE A 545 -23.07 -4.05 -13.51
C ILE A 545 -23.05 -2.57 -13.91
N LEU A 546 -21.89 -1.90 -13.81
CA LEU A 546 -21.73 -0.49 -14.13
C LEU A 546 -22.01 -0.19 -15.60
N SER A 547 -21.62 -1.08 -16.53
CA SER A 547 -21.85 -0.91 -17.97
C SER A 547 -23.33 -0.88 -18.39
N LYS A 548 -24.27 -1.19 -17.50
CA LYS A 548 -25.72 -1.08 -17.76
C LYS A 548 -26.26 0.34 -17.61
N TRP A 549 -25.55 1.24 -16.91
CA TRP A 549 -26.08 2.58 -16.56
C TRP A 549 -25.04 3.71 -16.49
N CYS A 550 -23.74 3.40 -16.47
CA CYS A 550 -22.61 4.33 -16.45
C CYS A 550 -21.87 4.34 -17.79
#